data_AF-A0A1I9SG31-F1
#
_entry.id   AF-A0A1I9SG31-F1
#
_cell.length_a   1.000
_cell.length_b   1.000
_cell.length_c   1.000
_cell.angle_alpha   90.00
_cell.angle_beta   90.00
_cell.angle_gamma   90.00
#
_symmetry.space_group_name_H-M   'P 1'
#
loop_
_entity.id
_entity.type
_entity.pdbx_description
1 polymer ?
#
loop_
_entity_poly.entity_id
_entity_poly.type
_entity_poly.pdbx_seq_one_letter_code
_entity_poly.pdbx_strand_id
1 'polypeptide(L)'
;GATLIHLLFLHQTGSSNPTGLNPNFDKVPFHMYYSFKDILGFAIILGALTSLSTFAPNVLGDPDNFIPANPLVTPPHIKPEWYFLFAYAILRSIPNKLGGVLALLSAILILSIIPMAHTS
;
A
#
# COMPACT_ATOMS: atom_id res chain seq x y z
N GLY A 1 7.11 -0.88 16.71
CA GLY A 1 6.07 -0.59 17.72
C GLY A 1 4.69 -0.91 17.18
N ALA A 2 4.16 -0.09 16.26
CA ALA A 2 2.81 -0.23 15.71
C ALA A 2 2.51 -1.62 15.11
N THR A 3 3.49 -2.26 14.45
CA THR A 3 3.34 -3.62 13.89
C THR A 3 3.10 -4.68 14.95
N LEU A 4 3.76 -4.61 16.11
CA LEU A 4 3.54 -5.53 17.24
C LEU A 4 2.16 -5.32 17.86
N ILE A 5 1.75 -4.05 18.03
CA ILE A 5 0.41 -3.71 18.53
C ILE A 5 -0.67 -4.22 17.56
N HIS A 6 -0.45 -4.06 16.25
CA HIS A 6 -1.32 -4.59 15.21
C HIS A 6 -1.46 -6.11 15.29
N LEU A 7 -0.35 -6.85 15.40
CA LEU A 7 -0.38 -8.31 15.54
C LEU A 7 -1.02 -8.77 16.86
N LEU A 8 -0.83 -8.01 17.94
CA LEU A 8 -1.49 -8.30 19.22
C LEU A 8 -3.01 -8.25 19.08
N PHE A 9 -3.56 -7.18 18.49
CA PHE A 9 -5.01 -7.08 18.25
C PHE A 9 -5.51 -8.14 17.28
N LEU A 10 -4.74 -8.48 16.24
CA LEU A 10 -5.08 -9.57 15.32
C LEU A 10 -5.16 -10.92 16.06
N HIS A 11 -4.24 -11.19 16.98
CA HIS A 11 -4.22 -12.45 17.73
C HIS A 11 -5.36 -12.57 18.77
N GLN A 12 -5.97 -11.46 19.18
CA GLN A 12 -7.14 -11.50 20.07
C GLN A 12 -8.37 -12.09 19.36
N THR A 13 -8.60 -11.76 18.08
CA THR A 13 -9.76 -12.24 17.32
C THR A 13 -9.44 -13.42 16.39
N GLY A 14 -8.18 -13.56 15.99
CA GLY A 14 -7.76 -14.42 14.89
C GLY A 14 -7.99 -13.80 13.51
N SER A 15 -7.49 -14.46 12.47
CA SER A 15 -7.68 -14.04 11.07
C SER A 15 -9.10 -14.35 10.58
N SER A 16 -9.63 -13.50 9.70
CA SER A 16 -10.83 -13.80 8.92
C SER A 16 -10.53 -14.82 7.81
N ASN A 17 -11.55 -15.28 7.10
CA ASN A 17 -11.42 -16.19 5.97
C ASN A 17 -12.31 -15.72 4.80
N PRO A 18 -12.11 -16.25 3.57
CA PRO A 18 -12.81 -15.78 2.37
C PRO A 18 -14.34 -15.86 2.42
N THR A 19 -14.91 -16.72 3.27
CA THR A 19 -16.37 -16.86 3.40
C THR A 19 -16.99 -15.84 4.34
N GLY A 20 -16.18 -15.14 5.15
CA GLY A 20 -16.66 -14.22 6.18
C GLY A 20 -17.35 -14.92 7.38
N LEU A 21 -17.48 -16.24 7.35
CA LEU A 21 -18.09 -17.02 8.44
C LEU A 21 -17.09 -17.30 9.56
N ASN A 22 -17.59 -17.78 10.71
CA ASN A 22 -16.76 -18.13 11.86
C ASN A 22 -15.72 -19.23 11.51
N PRO A 23 -14.40 -18.96 11.58
CA PRO A 23 -13.36 -19.91 11.21
C PRO A 23 -13.12 -21.02 12.25
N ASN A 24 -13.72 -20.95 13.44
CA ASN A 24 -13.40 -21.87 14.54
C ASN A 24 -13.76 -23.34 14.26
N PHE A 25 -14.63 -23.60 13.28
CA PHE A 25 -15.04 -24.96 12.93
C PHE A 25 -13.96 -25.78 12.23
N ASP A 26 -12.98 -25.12 11.58
CA ASP A 26 -11.95 -25.79 10.78
C ASP A 26 -10.61 -25.04 10.86
N LYS A 27 -10.01 -25.04 12.05
CA LYS A 27 -8.69 -24.43 12.27
C LYS A 27 -7.58 -25.44 12.05
N VAL A 28 -6.58 -25.02 11.27
CA VAL A 28 -5.31 -25.74 11.11
C VAL A 28 -4.18 -25.02 11.86
N PRO A 29 -3.14 -25.74 12.30
CA PRO A 29 -1.97 -25.12 12.92
C PRO A 29 -1.25 -24.19 11.94
N PHE A 30 -0.64 -23.11 12.44
CA PHE A 30 0.09 -22.15 11.60
C PHE A 30 1.32 -22.77 10.95
N HIS A 31 2.13 -23.48 11.75
CA HIS A 31 3.30 -24.18 11.27
C HIS A 31 2.90 -25.35 10.36
N MET A 32 3.78 -25.73 9.43
CA MET A 32 3.54 -26.67 8.33
C MET A 32 2.60 -26.17 7.21
N TYR A 33 1.53 -25.44 7.54
CA TYR A 33 0.60 -24.95 6.51
C TYR A 33 0.98 -23.53 6.03
N TYR A 34 0.83 -22.54 6.90
CA TYR A 34 1.07 -21.15 6.53
C TYR A 34 2.56 -20.82 6.46
N SER A 35 3.42 -21.46 7.28
CA SER A 35 4.88 -21.23 7.18
C SER A 35 5.45 -21.58 5.80
N PHE A 36 5.08 -22.72 5.21
CA PHE A 36 5.56 -23.09 3.87
C PHE A 36 4.91 -22.24 2.77
N LYS A 37 3.62 -21.90 2.92
CA LYS A 37 2.94 -20.97 2.02
C LYS A 37 3.61 -19.59 2.00
N ASP A 38 4.00 -19.08 3.18
CA ASP A 38 4.68 -17.79 3.32
C ASP A 38 6.08 -17.84 2.72
N ILE A 39 6.83 -18.93 2.93
CA ILE A 39 8.15 -19.13 2.29
C ILE A 39 8.03 -19.08 0.76
N LEU A 40 7.01 -19.74 0.19
CA LEU A 40 6.75 -19.65 -1.25
C LEU A 40 6.43 -18.22 -1.67
N GLY A 41 5.60 -17.51 -0.91
CA GLY A 41 5.30 -16.08 -1.15
C GLY A 41 6.54 -15.21 -1.12
N PHE A 42 7.43 -15.40 -0.14
CA PHE A 42 8.72 -14.71 -0.07
C PHE A 42 9.61 -15.02 -1.27
N ALA A 43 9.67 -16.29 -1.70
CA ALA A 43 10.45 -16.66 -2.88
C ALA A 43 9.96 -15.94 -4.14
N ILE A 44 8.64 -15.83 -4.32
CA ILE A 44 8.04 -15.11 -5.45
C ILE A 44 8.36 -13.60 -5.38
N ILE A 45 8.16 -12.97 -4.22
CA ILE A 45 8.42 -11.52 -4.05
C ILE A 45 9.90 -11.20 -4.24
N LEU A 46 10.81 -12.01 -3.67
CA LEU A 46 12.25 -11.84 -3.86
C LEU A 46 12.66 -12.09 -5.31
N GLY A 47 12.08 -13.07 -5.99
CA GLY A 47 12.29 -13.30 -7.42
C GLY A 47 11.84 -12.11 -8.28
N ALA A 48 10.67 -11.54 -7.98
CA ALA A 48 10.17 -10.35 -8.65
C ALA A 48 11.05 -9.11 -8.38
N LEU A 49 11.48 -8.90 -7.14
CA LEU A 49 12.35 -7.78 -6.78
C LEU A 49 13.74 -7.89 -7.42
N THR A 50 14.33 -9.08 -7.41
CA THR A 50 15.65 -9.31 -8.02
C THR A 50 15.58 -9.16 -9.54
N SER A 51 14.56 -9.70 -10.20
CA SER A 51 14.39 -9.49 -11.65
C SER A 51 14.18 -8.01 -12.00
N LEU A 52 13.39 -7.27 -11.23
CA LEU A 52 13.22 -5.83 -11.42
C LEU A 52 14.55 -5.09 -11.26
N SER A 53 15.30 -5.35 -10.18
CA SER A 53 16.54 -4.62 -9.89
C SER A 53 17.69 -4.96 -10.84
N THR A 54 17.76 -6.19 -11.37
CA THR A 54 18.83 -6.60 -12.28
C THR A 54 18.52 -6.27 -13.74
N PHE A 55 17.29 -6.50 -14.20
CA PHE A 55 16.95 -6.33 -15.62
C PHE A 55 16.40 -4.94 -15.95
N ALA A 56 15.74 -4.27 -15.00
CA ALA A 56 15.06 -3.00 -15.26
C ALA A 56 15.05 -2.04 -14.05
N PRO A 57 16.20 -1.70 -13.46
CA PRO A 57 16.28 -0.98 -12.17
C PRO A 57 15.57 0.37 -12.16
N ASN A 58 15.50 1.04 -13.32
CA ASN A 58 14.97 2.40 -13.43
C ASN A 58 13.55 2.45 -14.04
N VAL A 59 12.91 1.32 -14.32
CA VAL A 59 11.60 1.30 -15.03
C VAL A 59 10.47 1.95 -14.23
N LEU A 60 10.55 1.91 -12.90
CA LEU A 60 9.58 2.54 -12.00
C LEU A 60 9.97 3.96 -11.58
N GLY A 61 11.16 4.44 -12.00
CA GLY A 61 11.70 5.75 -11.65
C GLY A 61 11.35 6.81 -12.70
N ASP A 62 11.64 8.07 -12.37
CA ASP A 62 11.54 9.19 -13.29
C ASP A 62 12.95 9.64 -13.74
N PRO A 63 13.21 9.78 -15.06
CA PRO A 63 14.52 10.24 -15.55
C PRO A 63 14.93 11.62 -15.01
N ASP A 64 13.97 12.50 -14.69
CA ASP A 64 14.27 13.83 -14.17
C ASP A 64 14.99 13.78 -12.80
N ASN A 65 14.84 12.69 -12.04
CA ASN A 65 15.53 12.50 -10.75
C ASN A 65 17.04 12.24 -10.89
N PHE A 66 17.56 12.01 -12.11
CA PHE A 66 19.00 11.92 -12.36
C PHE A 66 19.64 13.30 -12.61
N ILE A 67 18.83 14.36 -12.76
CA ILE A 67 19.32 15.73 -12.89
C ILE A 67 19.44 16.34 -11.48
N PRO A 68 20.58 16.96 -11.11
CA PRO A 68 20.70 17.63 -9.83
C PRO A 68 19.62 18.70 -9.64
N ALA A 69 19.07 18.78 -8.43
CA ALA A 69 17.98 19.71 -8.13
C ALA A 69 18.39 21.17 -8.35
N ASN A 70 17.56 21.91 -9.10
CA ASN A 70 17.71 23.34 -9.31
C ASN A 70 16.47 24.08 -8.77
N PRO A 71 16.58 24.82 -7.65
CA PRO A 71 15.43 25.53 -7.05
C PRO A 71 14.78 26.58 -7.96
N LEU A 72 15.49 27.04 -8.99
CA LEU A 72 15.02 28.09 -9.90
C LEU A 72 14.29 27.54 -11.15
N VAL A 73 14.34 26.23 -11.38
CA VAL A 73 13.79 25.59 -12.58
C VAL A 73 12.88 24.43 -12.18
N THR A 74 11.63 24.46 -12.61
CA THR A 74 10.69 23.34 -12.44
C THR A 74 10.60 22.54 -13.74
N PRO A 75 10.73 21.20 -13.68
CA PRO A 75 10.52 20.37 -14.87
C PRO A 75 9.08 20.49 -15.39
N PRO A 76 8.87 20.44 -16.71
CA PRO A 76 7.56 20.70 -17.33
C PRO A 76 6.49 19.66 -16.98
N HIS A 77 6.88 18.41 -16.69
CA HIS A 77 5.96 17.31 -16.38
C HIS A 77 6.17 16.74 -14.98
N ILE A 78 6.46 17.62 -13.99
CA ILE A 78 6.65 17.22 -12.60
C ILE A 78 5.46 16.40 -12.07
N LYS A 79 5.75 15.21 -11.56
CA LYS A 79 4.80 14.26 -10.98
C LYS A 79 5.47 13.53 -9.82
N PRO A 80 4.71 13.03 -8.84
CA PRO A 80 5.27 12.16 -7.82
C PRO A 80 5.50 10.75 -8.37
N GLU A 81 6.10 9.90 -7.56
CA GLU A 81 6.26 8.49 -7.87
C GLU A 81 4.90 7.79 -8.08
N TRP A 82 4.94 6.69 -8.83
CA TRP A 82 3.75 6.02 -9.34
C TRP A 82 2.72 5.65 -8.26
N TYR A 83 3.17 5.25 -7.06
CA TYR A 83 2.30 4.86 -5.95
C TYR A 83 1.54 6.04 -5.31
N PHE A 84 1.93 7.30 -5.61
CA PHE A 84 1.21 8.50 -5.18
C PHE A 84 0.31 9.10 -6.26
N LEU A 85 0.32 8.57 -7.48
CA LEU A 85 -0.44 9.16 -8.59
C LEU A 85 -1.94 9.21 -8.34
N PHE A 86 -2.52 8.22 -7.63
CA PHE A 86 -3.95 8.23 -7.29
C PHE A 86 -4.31 9.45 -6.42
N ALA A 87 -3.48 9.74 -5.41
CA ALA A 87 -3.68 10.82 -4.46
C ALA A 87 -3.41 12.18 -5.12
N TYR A 88 -2.40 12.25 -5.98
CA TYR A 88 -2.08 13.42 -6.78
C TYR A 88 -3.17 13.77 -7.81
N ALA A 89 -3.82 12.75 -8.40
CA ALA A 89 -4.98 12.97 -9.26
C ALA A 89 -6.16 13.59 -8.48
N ILE A 90 -6.44 13.09 -7.26
CA ILE A 90 -7.47 13.67 -6.37
C ILE A 90 -7.14 15.13 -6.05
N LEU A 91 -5.89 15.43 -5.67
CA LEU A 91 -5.44 16.79 -5.36
C LEU A 91 -5.68 17.77 -6.53
N ARG A 92 -5.36 17.36 -7.77
CA ARG A 92 -5.52 18.21 -8.98
C ARG A 92 -6.96 18.30 -9.49
N SER A 93 -7.85 17.41 -9.06
CA SER A 93 -9.26 17.42 -9.48
C SER A 93 -10.06 18.58 -8.88
N ILE A 94 -9.59 19.18 -7.77
CA ILE A 94 -10.28 20.25 -7.07
C ILE A 94 -9.59 21.59 -7.37
N PRO A 95 -10.25 22.53 -8.06
CA PRO A 95 -9.68 23.84 -8.41
C PRO A 95 -9.69 24.82 -7.23
N ASN A 96 -9.33 24.33 -6.03
CA ASN A 96 -9.19 25.12 -4.81
C ASN A 96 -8.01 24.58 -3.99
N LYS A 97 -7.08 25.46 -3.59
CA LYS A 97 -5.86 25.04 -2.88
C LYS A 97 -6.16 24.33 -1.56
N LEU A 98 -7.05 24.88 -0.75
CA LEU A 98 -7.43 24.27 0.54
C LEU A 98 -8.24 22.99 0.33
N GLY A 99 -9.22 23.03 -0.57
CA GLY A 99 -10.08 21.89 -0.89
C GLY A 99 -9.29 20.69 -1.41
N GLY A 100 -8.32 20.91 -2.31
CA GLY A 100 -7.44 19.86 -2.80
C GLY A 100 -6.60 19.21 -1.70
N VAL A 101 -6.02 20.00 -0.79
CA VAL A 101 -5.23 19.47 0.35
C VAL A 101 -6.12 18.68 1.32
N LEU A 102 -7.32 19.19 1.62
CA LEU A 102 -8.28 18.47 2.47
C LEU A 102 -8.74 17.15 1.81
N ALA A 103 -8.97 17.15 0.50
CA ALA A 103 -9.35 15.93 -0.22
C ALA A 103 -8.21 14.91 -0.28
N LEU A 104 -6.97 15.34 -0.47
CA LEU A 104 -5.79 14.48 -0.42
C LEU A 104 -5.69 13.77 0.94
N LEU A 105 -5.83 14.51 2.04
CA LEU A 105 -5.83 13.95 3.40
C LEU A 105 -7.02 13.01 3.61
N SER A 106 -8.19 13.40 3.12
CA SER A 106 -9.40 12.58 3.20
C SER A 106 -9.28 11.27 2.42
N ALA A 107 -8.52 11.23 1.31
CA ALA A 107 -8.31 10.02 0.50
C ALA A 107 -7.64 8.89 1.29
N ILE A 108 -6.88 9.22 2.34
CA ILE A 108 -6.27 8.23 3.25
C ILE A 108 -7.17 8.02 4.47
N LEU A 109 -7.67 9.10 5.08
CA LEU A 109 -8.48 9.00 6.31
C LEU A 109 -9.82 8.31 6.11
N ILE A 110 -10.38 8.28 4.90
CA ILE A 110 -11.62 7.58 4.60
C ILE A 110 -11.57 6.09 4.97
N LEU A 111 -10.37 5.48 4.98
CA LEU A 111 -10.17 4.10 5.43
C LEU A 111 -10.65 3.86 6.88
N SER A 112 -10.61 4.89 7.73
CA SER A 112 -11.09 4.78 9.13
C SER A 112 -12.61 4.71 9.26
N ILE A 113 -13.35 5.18 8.24
CA ILE A 113 -14.82 5.24 8.24
C ILE A 113 -15.43 3.95 7.68
N ILE A 114 -14.67 3.15 6.92
CA ILE A 114 -15.14 1.91 6.27
C ILE A 114 -15.93 1.00 7.22
N PRO A 115 -15.49 0.70 8.46
CA PRO A 115 -16.26 -0.17 9.35
C PRO A 115 -17.63 0.40 9.75
N MET A 116 -17.74 1.73 9.89
CA MET A 116 -19.00 2.40 10.26
C MET A 116 -19.98 2.49 9.09
N ALA A 117 -19.49 2.45 7.86
CA ALA A 117 -20.30 2.52 6.65
C ALA A 117 -20.81 1.16 6.16
N HIS A 118 -20.42 0.06 6.81
CA HIS A 118 -20.83 -1.29 6.42
C HIS A 118 -22.31 -1.53 6.74
N THR A 119 -23.08 -2.02 5.76
CA THR A 119 -24.54 -2.26 5.87
C THR A 119 -24.96 -3.69 5.56
N SER A 120 -24.02 -4.54 5.13
CA SER A 120 -24.25 -5.97 4.89
C SER A 120 -24.12 -6.80 6.16
#